data_AF-A0A1E7ILU7-F1
#
_entry.id   AF-A0A1E7ILU7-F1
#
_cell.length_a   1.000
_cell.length_b   1.000
_cell.length_c   1.000
_cell.angle_alpha   90.00
_cell.angle_beta   90.00
_cell.angle_gamma   90.00
#
_symmetry.space_group_name_H-M   'P 1'
#
loop_
_entity.id
_entity.type
_entity.pdbx_description
1 polymer ?
#
loop_
_entity_poly.entity_id
_entity_poly.type
_entity_poly.pdbx_seq_one_letter_code
_entity_poly.pdbx_strand_id
1 'polypeptide(L)' 'MAFYLKTKIWQTGALEWWGMIDNEDVYLGRREFPLPPEDGDEWQVRETGEVFRVVDGEICHLGHRPVEESLW' A
#
# COMPACT_ATOMS: atom_id res chain seq x y z
N MET A 1 17.20 -6.18 -7.63
CA MET A 1 17.11 -5.89 -6.18
C MET A 1 15.97 -6.74 -5.63
N ALA A 2 16.26 -7.62 -4.67
CA ALA A 2 15.21 -8.40 -4.01
C ALA A 2 14.66 -7.54 -2.87
N PHE A 3 13.46 -6.99 -3.06
CA PHE A 3 12.71 -6.38 -1.97
C PHE A 3 12.29 -7.53 -1.06
N TYR A 4 12.65 -7.49 0.22
CA TYR A 4 12.29 -8.54 1.19
C TYR A 4 10.81 -8.42 1.60
N LEU A 5 9.93 -8.21 0.63
CA LEU A 5 8.49 -8.21 0.84
C LEU A 5 7.99 -9.65 0.67
N LYS A 6 7.38 -10.22 1.71
CA LYS A 6 6.71 -11.52 1.66
C LYS A 6 5.38 -11.41 0.91
N THR A 7 4.71 -10.26 1.03
CA THR A 7 3.47 -9.97 0.30
C THR A 7 3.76 -9.87 -1.20
N LYS A 8 2.97 -10.58 -2.01
CA LYS A 8 3.03 -10.43 -3.47
C LYS A 8 2.39 -9.10 -3.83
N ILE A 9 3.13 -8.25 -4.55
CA ILE A 9 2.63 -7.01 -5.12
C ILE A 9 2.84 -6.99 -6.62
N TRP A 10 1.96 -6.31 -7.34
CA TRP A 10 2.07 -6.09 -8.77
C TRP A 10 1.46 -4.73 -9.13
N GLN A 11 1.86 -4.23 -10.29
CA GLN A 11 1.35 -2.98 -10.83
C GLN A 11 0.45 -3.25 -12.04
N THR A 12 -0.67 -2.56 -12.14
CA THR A 12 -1.53 -2.58 -13.35
C THR A 12 -1.04 -1.57 -14.39
N GLY A 13 -1.61 -1.65 -15.60
CA GLY A 13 -1.35 -0.69 -16.68
C GLY A 13 -1.80 0.76 -16.38
N ALA A 14 -2.56 0.98 -15.30
CA ALA A 14 -3.01 2.29 -14.86
C ALA A 14 -2.10 2.92 -13.78
N LEU A 15 -0.91 2.36 -13.53
CA LEU A 15 0.00 2.76 -12.44
C LEU A 15 -0.60 2.53 -11.04
N GLU A 16 -1.48 1.54 -10.92
CA GLU A 16 -2.06 1.13 -9.65
C GLU A 16 -1.27 -0.02 -9.06
N TRP A 17 -1.03 0.03 -7.77
CA TRP A 17 -0.41 -1.03 -7.00
C TRP A 17 -1.47 -1.89 -6.36
N TRP A 18 -1.28 -3.19 -6.51
CA TRP A 18 -2.13 -4.22 -5.95
C TRP A 18 -1.26 -5.19 -5.18
N GLY A 19 -1.82 -5.74 -4.11
CA GLY A 19 -1.16 -6.74 -3.28
C GLY A 19 -2.09 -7.87 -2.93
N MET A 20 -1.52 -9.05 -2.72
CA MET A 20 -2.24 -10.22 -2.24
C MET A 20 -2.16 -10.27 -0.72
N ILE A 21 -3.23 -9.81 -0.05
CA ILE A 21 -3.37 -9.82 1.41
C ILE A 21 -4.50 -10.80 1.73
N ASP A 22 -4.26 -11.76 2.63
CA ASP A 22 -5.26 -12.78 3.00
C ASP A 22 -5.86 -13.58 1.81
N ASN A 23 -5.10 -13.76 0.72
CA ASN A 23 -5.52 -14.34 -0.57
C ASN A 23 -6.55 -13.51 -1.35
N GLU A 24 -6.73 -12.25 -1.00
CA GLU A 24 -7.56 -11.31 -1.74
C GLU A 24 -6.69 -10.27 -2.47
N ASP A 25 -7.15 -9.86 -3.66
CA ASP A 25 -6.54 -8.77 -4.42
C ASP A 25 -6.92 -7.43 -3.77
N VAL A 26 -5.98 -6.82 -3.05
CA VAL A 26 -6.18 -5.57 -2.33
C VAL A 26 -5.51 -4.42 -3.07
N TYR A 27 -6.25 -3.33 -3.24
CA TYR A 27 -5.74 -2.09 -3.83
C TYR A 27 -4.86 -1.33 -2.82
N LEU A 28 -3.60 -1.12 -3.17
CA LEU A 28 -2.58 -0.49 -2.33
C LEU A 28 -2.34 0.98 -2.68
N GLY A 29 -3.06 1.55 -3.65
CA GLY A 29 -2.87 2.93 -4.10
C GLY A 29 -2.04 3.03 -5.37
N ARG A 30 -1.57 4.23 -5.71
CA ARG A 30 -0.92 4.50 -7.00
C ARG A 30 0.44 5.18 -6.86
N ARG A 31 0.44 6.47 -6.55
CA ARG A 31 1.68 7.28 -6.40
C ARG A 31 2.10 7.40 -4.94
N GLU A 32 1.19 7.07 -4.05
CA GLU A 32 1.36 7.05 -2.60
C GLU A 32 2.11 5.79 -2.13
N PHE A 33 2.11 4.74 -2.95
CA PHE A 33 2.76 3.49 -2.62
C PHE A 33 4.29 3.68 -2.55
N PRO A 34 4.94 3.31 -1.42
CA PRO A 34 6.37 3.47 -1.25
C PRO A 34 7.14 2.50 -2.16
N LEU A 35 8.10 3.05 -2.92
CA LEU A 35 8.96 2.28 -3.81
C LEU A 35 10.42 2.69 -3.59
N PRO A 36 11.25 1.81 -3.00
CA PRO A 36 10.95 0.46 -2.55
C PRO A 36 10.15 0.42 -1.23
N PRO A 37 9.29 -0.59 -1.01
CA PRO A 37 8.64 -0.77 0.29
C PRO A 37 9.64 -1.34 1.30
N GLU A 38 9.81 -0.64 2.42
CA GLU A 38 10.66 -1.02 3.55
C GLU A 38 9.83 -1.27 4.82
N ASP A 39 10.40 -2.01 5.77
CA ASP A 39 9.73 -2.31 7.02
C ASP A 39 9.45 -1.05 7.83
N GLY A 40 8.20 -0.88 8.28
CA GLY A 40 7.76 0.32 8.98
C GLY A 40 7.19 1.41 8.07
N ASP A 41 7.26 1.26 6.75
CA ASP A 41 6.60 2.19 5.82
C ASP A 41 5.09 2.14 6.01
N GLU A 42 4.48 3.31 6.21
CA GLU A 42 3.04 3.51 6.31
C GLU A 42 2.61 4.50 5.23
N TRP A 43 1.54 4.17 4.51
CA TRP A 43 0.95 5.07 3.52
C TRP A 43 -0.58 4.99 3.55
N GLN A 44 -1.20 6.09 3.13
CA GLN A 44 -2.64 6.20 3.00
C GLN A 44 -3.00 6.27 1.51
N VAL A 45 -3.92 5.42 1.11
CA VAL A 45 -4.50 5.43 -0.23
C VAL A 45 -5.49 6.59 -0.32
N ARG A 46 -5.19 7.59 -1.15
CA ARG A 46 -6.05 8.79 -1.27
C ARG A 46 -7.41 8.51 -1.89
N GLU A 47 -7.51 7.46 -2.71
CA GLU A 47 -8.74 7.12 -3.41
C GLU A 47 -9.78 6.47 -2.49
N THR A 48 -9.33 5.59 -1.60
CA THR A 48 -10.21 4.82 -0.69
C THR A 48 -10.18 5.32 0.75
N GLY A 49 -9.12 6.04 1.15
CA GLY A 49 -8.85 6.41 2.54
C GLY A 49 -8.20 5.29 3.37
N GLU A 50 -7.94 4.13 2.77
CA GLU A 50 -7.35 2.98 3.46
C GLU A 50 -5.88 3.27 3.83
N VAL A 51 -5.45 2.82 5.00
CA VAL A 51 -4.09 2.97 5.50
C VAL A 51 -3.44 1.60 5.56
N PHE A 52 -2.25 1.49 4.97
CA PHE A 52 -1.45 0.28 4.96
C PHE A 52 -0.09 0.53 5.58
N ARG A 53 0.48 -0.52 6.15
CA ARG A 53 1.82 -0.49 6.71
C ARG A 53 2.58 -1.78 6.44
N VAL A 54 3.88 -1.69 6.17
CA VAL A 54 4.76 -2.86 6.10
C VAL A 54 5.21 -3.26 7.52
N VAL A 55 4.99 -4.51 7.89
CA VAL A 55 5.42 -5.12 9.16
C VAL A 55 6.01 -6.51 8.90
N ASP A 56 7.26 -6.71 9.30
CA ASP A 56 8.08 -7.90 9.01
C ASP A 56 8.08 -8.31 7.52
N GLY A 57 8.12 -7.31 6.64
CA GLY A 57 8.03 -7.49 5.18
C GLY A 57 6.65 -7.91 4.66
N GLU A 58 5.60 -7.84 5.47
CA GLU A 58 4.20 -8.09 5.07
C GLU A 58 3.41 -6.77 5.06
N ILE A 59 2.57 -6.57 4.05
CA ILE A 59 1.65 -5.43 4.02
C ILE A 59 0.45 -5.77 4.90
N CYS A 60 0.28 -5.01 5.97
CA CYS A 60 -0.85 -5.06 6.87
C CYS A 60 -1.81 -3.90 6.60
N HIS A 61 -3.10 -4.21 6.52
CA HIS A 61 -4.16 -3.20 6.50
C HIS A 61 -4.41 -2.67 7.91
N LEU A 62 -4.25 -1.36 8.12
CA LEU A 62 -4.46 -0.70 9.42
C LEU A 62 -5.88 -0.16 9.58
N GLY A 63 -6.65 -0.02 8.50
CA GLY A 63 -8.02 0.48 8.48
C GLY A 63 -8.17 1.77 7.67
N HIS A 64 -9.36 2.34 7.71
CA HIS A 64 -9.70 3.57 7.01
C HIS A 64 -9.38 4.82 7.85
N ARG A 65 -8.65 5.77 7.28
CA ARG A 65 -8.48 7.12 7.83
C ARG A 65 -9.10 8.13 6.86
N PRO A 66 -9.86 9.13 7.34
CA PRO A 66 -10.31 10.21 6.48
C PRO A 66 -9.09 10.89 5.83
N VAL A 67 -9.10 10.99 4.50
CA VAL A 67 -8.09 11.75 3.76
C VAL A 67 -8.40 13.21 4.03
N GLU A 68 -7.67 13.84 4.95
CA GLU A 68 -7.68 15.31 5.03
C GLU A 68 -6.96 15.82 3.77
N GLU A 69 -7.74 16.16 2.75
CA GLU A 69 -7.26 17.01 1.67
C GLU A 69 -6.80 18.30 2.32
N SER A 70 -5.48 18.46 2.48
CA SER A 70 -4.90 19.74 2.90
C SER A 70 -5.24 20.77 1.82
N LEU A 71 -6.29 21.55 2.10
CA LEU A 71 -6.71 22.72 1.35
C LEU A 71 -5.72 23.86 1.62
N TRP A 72 -4.51 23.79 1.06
CA TRP A 72 -3.56 24.90 1.07
C TRP A 72 -2.83 25.01 -0.26
#